data_AF-A0A7C1F3D4-F1
#
_entry.id   AF-A0A7C1F3D4-F1
#
_cell.length_a   1.000
_cell.length_b   1.000
_cell.length_c   1.000
_cell.angle_alpha   90.00
_cell.angle_beta   90.00
_cell.angle_gamma   90.00
#
_symmetry.space_group_name_H-M   'P 1'
#
loop_
_entity.id
_entity.type
_entity.pdbx_description
1 polymer ?
#
loop_
_entity_poly.entity_id
_entity_poly.type
_entity_poly.pdbx_seq_one_letter_code
_entity_poly.pdbx_strand_id
1 'polypeptide(L)'
;MTIENTHAPEERDITIRNQITELLKDRELSTIEISKIVRIPEKSVWTHLDHIRKSIQTKGYTFKIIPAECLNCGFVFKKRDKVKTPTRCPICKSEHIRESLFKIEKK
;
A
#
# COMPACT_ATOMS: atom_id res chain seq x y z
N MET A 1 -9.40 -26.11 34.90
CA MET A 1 -8.35 -25.86 33.88
C MET A 1 -9.04 -25.29 32.66
N THR A 2 -8.93 -23.99 32.44
CA THR A 2 -9.47 -23.34 31.23
C THR A 2 -8.31 -22.59 30.61
N ILE A 3 -7.78 -23.15 29.53
CA ILE A 3 -6.79 -22.48 28.68
C ILE A 3 -7.62 -21.78 27.62
N GLU A 4 -7.89 -20.49 27.82
CA GLU A 4 -8.37 -19.60 26.74
C GLU A 4 -7.17 -19.32 25.84
N ASN A 5 -7.09 -20.05 24.72
CA ASN A 5 -6.00 -19.92 23.77
C ASN A 5 -6.24 -18.69 22.87
N THR A 6 -5.79 -17.53 23.33
CA THR A 6 -5.87 -16.21 22.68
C THR A 6 -4.88 -16.05 21.52
N HIS A 7 -4.97 -16.87 20.46
CA HIS A 7 -4.06 -16.79 19.30
C HIS A 7 -4.70 -16.26 18.00
N ALA A 8 -5.98 -15.86 18.02
CA ALA A 8 -6.75 -15.57 16.81
C ALA A 8 -6.49 -14.23 16.05
N PRO A 9 -5.81 -13.18 16.56
CA PRO A 9 -5.57 -11.96 15.77
C PRO A 9 -4.25 -11.98 14.97
N GLU A 10 -3.20 -12.65 15.45
CA GLU A 10 -1.85 -12.51 14.87
C GLU A 10 -1.66 -13.35 13.58
N GLU A 11 -2.23 -14.56 13.52
CA GLU A 11 -2.15 -15.43 12.33
C GLU A 11 -2.89 -14.84 11.12
N ARG A 12 -4.03 -14.15 11.35
CA ARG A 12 -4.76 -13.46 10.27
C ARG A 12 -3.96 -12.32 9.69
N ASP A 13 -3.27 -11.55 10.53
CA ASP A 13 -2.44 -10.42 10.12
C ASP A 13 -1.24 -10.87 9.29
N ILE A 14 -0.59 -11.98 9.70
CA ILE A 14 0.48 -12.63 8.93
C ILE A 14 -0.03 -13.07 7.55
N THR A 15 -1.21 -13.70 7.50
CA THR A 15 -1.81 -14.18 6.25
C THR A 15 -2.15 -13.02 5.30
N ILE A 16 -2.70 -11.92 5.82
CA ILE A 16 -2.99 -10.72 5.03
C ILE A 16 -1.70 -10.11 4.47
N ARG A 17 -0.65 -9.97 5.29
CA ARG A 17 0.65 -9.46 4.81
C ARG A 17 1.24 -10.32 3.70
N ASN A 18 1.12 -11.64 3.79
CA ASN A 18 1.57 -12.55 2.74
C ASN A 18 0.76 -12.35 1.44
N GLN A 19 -0.57 -12.27 1.53
CA GLN A 19 -1.43 -12.01 0.36
C GLN A 19 -1.07 -10.68 -0.32
N ILE A 20 -0.94 -9.59 0.45
CA ILE A 20 -0.54 -8.29 -0.08
C ILE A 20 0.85 -8.38 -0.75
N THR A 21 1.79 -9.07 -0.13
CA THR A 21 3.13 -9.25 -0.69
C THR A 21 3.12 -9.95 -2.05
N GLU A 22 2.36 -11.05 -2.19
CA GLU A 22 2.26 -11.77 -3.46
C GLU A 22 1.56 -10.94 -4.53
N LEU A 23 0.49 -10.22 -4.18
CA LEU A 23 -0.18 -9.30 -5.11
C LEU A 23 0.77 -8.22 -5.66
N LEU A 24 1.61 -7.66 -4.81
CA LEU A 24 2.56 -6.61 -5.20
C LEU A 24 3.78 -7.12 -5.97
N LYS A 25 4.08 -8.42 -5.88
CA LYS A 25 5.09 -9.06 -6.74
C LYS A 25 4.57 -9.30 -8.15
N ASP A 26 3.29 -9.62 -8.27
CA ASP A 26 2.63 -9.89 -9.55
C ASP A 26 2.43 -8.60 -10.36
N ARG A 27 1.88 -7.56 -9.73
CA ARG A 27 1.51 -6.32 -10.43
C ARG A 27 1.49 -5.09 -9.53
N GLU A 28 1.39 -3.93 -10.16
CA GLU A 28 1.26 -2.63 -9.50
C GLU A 28 -0.18 -2.43 -9.04
N LEU A 29 -0.38 -2.07 -7.76
CA LEU A 29 -1.72 -1.87 -7.19
C LEU A 29 -1.78 -0.64 -6.29
N SER A 30 -2.93 0.03 -6.26
CA SER A 30 -3.25 1.08 -5.28
C SER A 30 -3.71 0.50 -3.94
N THR A 31 -3.72 1.31 -2.88
CA THR A 31 -4.26 0.91 -1.58
C THR A 31 -5.74 0.54 -1.65
N ILE A 32 -6.50 1.22 -2.51
CA ILE A 32 -7.92 0.93 -2.74
C ILE A 32 -8.10 -0.43 -3.42
N GLU A 33 -7.29 -0.75 -4.42
CA GLU A 33 -7.34 -2.04 -5.10
C GLU A 33 -6.98 -3.18 -4.15
N ILE A 34 -5.90 -3.04 -3.38
CA ILE A 34 -5.48 -4.02 -2.37
C ILE A 34 -6.62 -4.23 -1.36
N SER A 35 -7.16 -3.13 -0.79
CA SER A 35 -8.30 -3.14 0.14
C SER A 35 -9.47 -3.97 -0.39
N LYS A 36 -9.85 -3.79 -1.66
CA LYS A 36 -10.93 -4.55 -2.31
C LYS A 36 -10.59 -6.03 -2.47
N ILE A 37 -9.34 -6.36 -2.85
CA ILE A 37 -8.91 -7.74 -3.11
C ILE A 37 -8.81 -8.54 -1.80
N VAL A 38 -8.12 -8.01 -0.80
CA VAL A 38 -7.91 -8.68 0.50
C VAL A 38 -9.04 -8.42 1.51
N ARG A 39 -10.04 -7.60 1.14
CA ARG A 39 -11.26 -7.30 1.92
C ARG A 39 -10.97 -6.73 3.31
N ILE A 40 -10.08 -5.76 3.39
CA ILE A 40 -9.77 -5.02 4.63
C ILE A 40 -9.91 -3.52 4.42
N PRO A 41 -10.11 -2.72 5.48
CA PRO A 41 -10.13 -1.26 5.35
C PRO A 41 -8.83 -0.73 4.73
N GLU A 42 -8.93 0.27 3.87
CA GLU A 42 -7.77 0.92 3.25
C GLU A 42 -6.75 1.41 4.30
N LYS A 43 -7.25 1.92 5.44
CA LYS A 43 -6.41 2.32 6.57
C LYS A 43 -5.53 1.19 7.10
N SER A 44 -6.04 -0.05 7.13
CA SER A 44 -5.28 -1.22 7.54
C SER A 44 -4.24 -1.62 6.48
N VAL A 45 -4.56 -1.45 5.20
CA VAL A 45 -3.59 -1.65 4.10
C VAL A 45 -2.34 -0.80 4.33
N TRP A 46 -2.49 0.47 4.68
CA TRP A 46 -1.35 1.36 4.99
C TRP A 46 -0.44 0.80 6.09
N THR A 47 -1.02 0.27 7.16
CA THR A 47 -0.26 -0.37 8.23
C THR A 47 0.51 -1.58 7.70
N HIS A 48 -0.15 -2.50 6.99
CA HIS A 48 0.52 -3.69 6.45
C HIS A 48 1.63 -3.33 5.45
N LEU A 49 1.45 -2.32 4.59
CA LEU A 49 2.47 -1.89 3.65
C LEU A 49 3.74 -1.39 4.35
N ASP A 50 3.63 -0.68 5.48
CA ASP A 50 4.82 -0.26 6.24
C ASP A 50 5.59 -1.46 6.82
N HIS A 51 4.87 -2.46 7.34
CA HIS A 51 5.47 -3.70 7.82
C HIS A 51 6.15 -4.49 6.68
N ILE A 52 5.48 -4.63 5.53
CA ILE A 52 6.03 -5.33 4.37
C ILE A 52 7.30 -4.63 3.88
N ARG A 53 7.27 -3.29 3.74
CA ARG A 53 8.43 -2.49 3.32
C ARG A 53 9.65 -2.73 4.21
N LYS A 54 9.46 -2.85 5.53
CA LYS A 54 10.53 -3.18 6.49
C LYS A 54 11.01 -4.62 6.33
N SER A 55 10.09 -5.56 6.15
CA SER A 55 10.40 -6.99 6.07
C SER A 55 11.09 -7.42 4.77
N ILE A 56 10.77 -6.81 3.62
CA ILE A 56 11.29 -7.28 2.33
C ILE A 56 12.71 -6.79 2.02
N GLN A 57 13.16 -5.71 2.67
CA GLN A 57 14.53 -5.19 2.50
C GLN A 57 15.59 -6.22 2.94
N THR A 58 15.29 -7.05 3.93
CA THR A 58 16.20 -8.11 4.41
C THR A 58 16.17 -9.36 3.54
N LYS A 59 15.24 -9.46 2.58
CA LYS A 59 14.99 -10.66 1.75
C LYS A 59 15.46 -10.51 0.29
N GLY A 60 16.21 -9.46 -0.05
CA GLY A 60 16.68 -9.22 -1.41
C GLY A 60 15.60 -8.74 -2.39
N TYR A 61 14.55 -8.08 -1.88
CA TYR A 61 13.53 -7.43 -2.70
C TYR A 61 13.53 -5.91 -2.48
N THR A 62 13.03 -5.17 -3.46
CA THR A 62 12.86 -3.72 -3.41
C THR A 62 11.39 -3.36 -3.37
N PHE A 63 11.01 -2.48 -2.43
CA PHE A 63 9.67 -1.90 -2.36
C PHE A 63 9.63 -0.61 -3.20
N LYS A 64 8.92 -0.62 -4.33
CA LYS A 64 8.74 0.56 -5.18
C LYS A 64 7.41 1.24 -4.91
N ILE A 65 7.45 2.56 -4.81
CA ILE A 65 6.27 3.43 -4.74
C ILE A 65 6.25 4.26 -6.01
N ILE A 66 5.22 4.06 -6.83
CA ILE A 66 4.93 4.88 -7.99
C ILE A 66 4.06 6.03 -7.48
N PRO A 67 4.57 7.27 -7.47
CA PRO A 67 3.84 8.39 -6.90
C PRO A 67 2.58 8.69 -7.70
N ALA A 68 1.56 9.20 -7.00
CA ALA A 68 0.42 9.80 -7.63
C ALA A 68 0.84 10.92 -8.60
N GLU A 69 0.03 11.11 -9.64
CA GLU A 69 0.32 12.05 -10.72
C GLU A 69 -0.97 12.71 -11.21
N CYS A 70 -0.92 14.02 -11.45
CA CYS A 70 -2.03 14.71 -12.12
C CYS A 70 -2.04 14.35 -13.60
N LEU A 71 -3.08 13.68 -14.06
CA LEU A 71 -3.23 13.27 -15.47
C LEU A 71 -3.50 14.44 -16.41
N ASN A 72 -3.83 15.62 -15.87
CA ASN A 72 -4.08 16.81 -16.67
C ASN A 72 -2.80 17.62 -16.96
N CYS A 73 -1.84 17.69 -16.03
CA CYS A 73 -0.66 18.54 -16.18
C CYS A 73 0.68 17.84 -15.85
N GLY A 74 0.68 16.53 -15.58
CA GLY A 74 1.88 15.74 -15.29
C GLY A 74 2.54 16.01 -13.93
N PHE A 75 1.88 16.76 -13.04
CA PHE A 75 2.47 17.06 -11.73
C PHE A 75 2.56 15.80 -10.87
N VAL A 76 3.77 15.43 -10.45
CA VAL A 76 4.06 14.24 -9.65
C VAL A 76 4.11 14.56 -8.15
N PHE A 77 3.33 13.85 -7.34
CA PHE A 77 3.28 14.02 -5.90
C PHE A 77 4.40 13.22 -5.20
N LYS A 78 5.66 13.70 -5.30
CA LYS A 78 6.89 12.97 -4.89
C LYS A 78 7.13 12.81 -3.38
N LYS A 79 6.61 13.73 -2.55
CA LYS A 79 6.69 13.65 -1.08
C LYS A 79 5.40 14.22 -0.51
N ARG A 80 4.68 13.43 0.27
CA ARG A 80 3.53 13.93 1.02
C ARG A 80 3.92 14.05 2.47
N ASP A 81 4.23 15.27 2.89
CA ASP A 81 4.27 15.69 4.31
C ASP A 81 2.86 15.69 4.93
N LYS A 82 1.80 15.70 4.09
CA LYS A 82 0.41 15.68 4.51
C LYS A 82 -0.19 14.28 4.42
N VAL A 83 -0.77 13.84 5.54
CA VAL A 83 -1.45 12.53 5.74
C VAL A 83 -2.63 12.31 4.79
N LYS A 84 -3.26 13.37 4.25
CA LYS A 84 -4.41 13.26 3.36
C LYS A 84 -4.00 13.29 1.89
N THR A 85 -4.54 12.34 1.11
CA THR A 85 -4.44 12.31 -0.35
C THR A 85 -4.96 13.65 -0.92
N PRO A 86 -4.15 14.38 -1.72
CA PRO A 86 -4.60 15.56 -2.41
C PRO A 86 -5.66 15.15 -3.41
N THR A 87 -6.86 15.66 -3.23
CA THR A 87 -7.98 15.50 -4.16
C THR A 87 -7.87 16.43 -5.36
N ARG A 88 -6.99 17.44 -5.29
CA ARG A 88 -6.84 18.48 -6.31
C ARG A 88 -5.39 18.82 -6.60
N CYS A 89 -5.07 19.01 -7.88
CA CYS A 89 -3.72 19.37 -8.32
C CYS A 89 -3.37 20.81 -7.91
N PRO A 90 -2.22 21.05 -7.25
CA PRO A 90 -1.84 22.40 -6.83
C PRO A 90 -1.54 23.33 -8.01
N ILE A 91 -1.11 22.77 -9.15
CA ILE A 91 -0.70 23.49 -10.36
C ILE A 91 -1.91 23.88 -11.21
N CYS A 92 -2.68 22.90 -11.69
CA CYS A 92 -3.77 23.14 -12.65
C CYS A 92 -5.18 23.06 -12.04
N LYS A 93 -5.30 22.77 -10.74
CA LYS A 93 -6.58 22.61 -10.02
C LYS A 93 -7.49 21.47 -10.51
N SER A 94 -7.01 20.61 -11.41
CA SER A 94 -7.73 19.40 -11.84
C SER A 94 -7.83 18.38 -10.70
N GLU A 95 -8.93 17.62 -10.69
CA GLU A 95 -9.16 16.48 -9.79
C GLU A 95 -8.81 15.14 -10.45
N HIS A 96 -8.40 15.17 -11.73
CA HIS A 96 -7.94 14.01 -12.48
C HIS A 96 -6.52 13.64 -12.02
N ILE A 97 -6.45 12.85 -10.94
CA ILE A 97 -5.22 12.43 -10.27
C ILE A 97 -5.18 10.91 -10.25
N ARG A 98 -4.12 10.33 -10.82
CA ARG A 98 -3.81 8.91 -10.67
C ARG A 98 -3.38 8.64 -9.23
N GLU A 99 -3.86 7.55 -8.66
CA GLU A 99 -3.45 7.09 -7.34
C GLU A 99 -1.97 6.69 -7.30
N SER A 100 -1.41 6.65 -6.10
CA SER A 100 -0.09 6.03 -5.92
C SER A 100 -0.22 4.51 -6.06
N LEU A 101 0.72 3.89 -6.76
CA LEU A 101 0.78 2.43 -6.90
C LEU A 101 1.99 1.89 -6.15
N PHE A 102 1.90 0.65 -5.72
CA PHE A 102 2.95 -0.06 -5.00
C PHE A 102 3.37 -1.29 -5.80
N LYS A 103 4.64 -1.66 -5.69
CA LYS A 103 5.19 -2.86 -6.32
C LYS A 103 6.35 -3.43 -5.51
N ILE A 104 6.50 -4.74 -5.54
CA ILE A 104 7.64 -5.46 -5.01
C ILE A 104 8.39 -6.09 -6.18
N GLU A 105 9.66 -5.76 -6.32
CA GLU A 105 10.52 -6.33 -7.36
C GLU A 105 11.72 -7.02 -6.74
N LYS A 106 12.23 -8.06 -7.40
CA LYS A 106 13.48 -8.70 -6.99
C LYS A 106 14.64 -7.71 -7.21
N LYS A 107 15.55 -7.65 -6.23
CA LYS A 107 16.78 -6.84 -6.35
C LYS A 107 17.73 -7.44 -7.38
#